data_AF-A0AAU9INJ4-F1
#
_entry.id   AF-A0AAU9INJ4-F1
#
_cell.length_a   1.000
_cell.length_b   1.000
_cell.length_c   1.000
_cell.angle_alpha   90.00
_cell.angle_beta   90.00
_cell.angle_gamma   90.00
#
_symmetry.space_group_name_H-M   'P 1'
#
loop_
_entity.id
_entity.type
_entity.pdbx_description
1 polymer ?
#
loop_
_entity_poly.entity_id
_entity_poly.type
_entity_poly.pdbx_seq_one_letter_code
_entity_poly.pdbx_strand_id
1 'polypeptide(L)'
;MLKKVVFKLAIPNHPIVIEFPSTEVIKTVADTIAAKGFNQVSFKSIDGVKISTTTKVSEILHEPYFIEVDGHSFKISPELHADSAENYNEFFHNLNLSLEDRHLLQNYVHSVSSYLNLASKETDKSSVAAALNKFLPVGRAKTENPLEIQKNLNEYHNELIKLLELDERIDKKAARFTNGVFWMGFGILSMQFAYIGAGTYVFYSWDIMEPQAYLITLANFITGVSIYAVKRQEFSMESMYDVIKNKRKNYLAKSYGLDRERLEFLKEEVNRLKKKLISD
;
A
#
# COMPACT_ATOMS: atom_id res chain seq x y z
N MET A 1 39.61 34.93 8.66
CA MET A 1 39.86 33.48 8.66
C MET A 1 39.48 32.94 7.29
N LEU A 2 40.41 32.28 6.59
CA LEU A 2 40.17 31.70 5.26
C LEU A 2 39.12 30.58 5.39
N LYS A 3 37.89 30.82 4.93
CA LYS A 3 36.84 29.79 4.89
C LYS A 3 37.27 28.72 3.88
N LYS A 4 37.53 27.50 4.36
CA LYS A 4 37.72 26.31 3.53
C LYS A 4 36.36 25.81 3.07
N VAL A 5 36.22 25.51 1.80
CA VAL A 5 35.00 25.08 1.14
C VAL A 5 35.18 23.62 0.78
N VAL A 6 34.30 22.76 1.29
CA VAL A 6 34.39 21.31 1.11
C VAL A 6 33.41 20.88 0.02
N PHE A 7 33.92 20.53 -1.16
CA PHE A 7 33.10 19.96 -2.23
C PHE A 7 32.97 18.46 -1.98
N LYS A 8 31.75 17.99 -1.72
CA LYS A 8 31.43 16.56 -1.61
C LYS A 8 30.69 16.13 -2.87
N LEU A 9 31.42 15.57 -3.82
CA LEU A 9 30.84 14.95 -5.01
C LEU A 9 30.56 13.48 -4.71
N ALA A 10 29.27 13.15 -4.55
CA ALA A 10 28.81 11.78 -4.41
C ALA A 10 28.61 11.15 -5.79
N ILE A 11 29.69 10.65 -6.38
CA ILE A 11 29.66 9.88 -7.64
C ILE A 11 29.54 8.38 -7.28
N PRO A 12 28.81 7.54 -8.04
CA PRO A 12 28.77 6.11 -7.78
C PRO A 12 30.19 5.53 -7.73
N ASN A 13 30.50 4.84 -6.64
CA ASN A 13 31.75 4.15 -6.32
C ASN A 13 32.99 4.91 -5.82
N HIS A 14 33.07 6.25 -5.76
CA HIS A 14 34.12 6.95 -4.99
C HIS A 14 33.64 8.34 -4.53
N PRO A 15 33.36 8.58 -3.23
CA PRO A 15 33.05 9.92 -2.73
C PRO A 15 34.34 10.75 -2.71
N ILE A 16 34.47 11.69 -3.65
CA ILE A 16 35.62 12.57 -3.70
C ILE A 16 35.29 13.82 -2.88
N VAL A 17 35.97 13.96 -1.74
CA VAL A 17 35.97 15.19 -0.95
C VAL A 17 37.17 16.01 -1.39
N ILE A 18 36.93 17.24 -1.86
CA ILE A 18 38.01 18.17 -2.21
C ILE A 18 37.78 19.47 -1.44
N GLU A 19 38.77 19.88 -0.65
CA GLU A 19 38.74 21.12 0.11
C GLU A 19 39.51 22.20 -0.63
N PHE A 20 38.87 23.33 -0.91
CA PHE A 20 39.52 24.49 -1.51
C PHE A 20 39.36 25.74 -0.63
N PRO A 21 40.36 26.63 -0.57
CA PRO A 21 40.17 27.96 0.00
C PRO A 21 39.19 28.80 -0.83
N SER A 22 38.28 29.52 -0.17
CA SER A 22 37.27 30.42 -0.79
C SER A 22 37.81 31.53 -1.71
N THR A 23 39.12 31.75 -1.73
CA THR A 23 39.83 32.71 -2.59
C THR A 23 40.26 32.13 -3.94
N GLU A 24 40.15 30.82 -4.14
CA GLU A 24 40.54 30.17 -5.40
C GLU A 24 39.52 30.37 -6.53
N VAL A 25 40.00 30.14 -7.75
CA VAL A 25 39.25 30.30 -8.97
C VAL A 25 38.77 28.92 -9.45
N ILE A 26 37.58 28.86 -10.05
CA ILE A 26 36.97 27.61 -10.55
C ILE A 26 37.87 26.82 -11.49
N LYS A 27 38.75 27.50 -12.24
CA LYS A 27 39.74 26.83 -13.08
C LYS A 27 40.60 25.83 -12.28
N THR A 28 41.12 26.24 -11.12
CA THR A 28 41.94 25.38 -10.25
C THR A 28 41.14 24.19 -9.70
N VAL A 29 39.85 24.42 -9.42
CA VAL A 29 38.92 23.37 -9.00
C VAL A 29 38.67 22.37 -10.14
N ALA A 30 38.41 22.86 -11.35
CA ALA A 30 38.20 22.04 -12.54
C ALA A 30 39.45 21.21 -12.90
N ASP A 31 40.64 21.83 -12.83
CA ASP A 31 41.92 21.17 -13.10
C ASP A 31 42.22 20.06 -12.08
N THR A 32 41.85 20.26 -10.81
CA THR A 32 42.02 19.26 -9.75
C THR A 32 41.04 18.08 -9.91
N ILE A 33 39.82 18.34 -10.39
CA ILE A 33 38.85 17.29 -10.69
C ILE A 33 39.31 16.51 -11.94
N ALA A 34 39.87 17.20 -12.94
CA ALA A 34 40.44 16.56 -14.13
C ALA A 34 41.64 15.66 -13.80
N ALA A 35 42.51 16.11 -12.89
CA ALA A 35 43.65 15.32 -12.40
C ALA A 35 43.23 14.02 -11.66
N LYS A 36 41.97 13.91 -11.22
CA LYS A 36 41.40 12.71 -10.60
C LYS A 36 40.73 11.74 -11.59
N GLY A 37 40.82 12.01 -12.90
CA GLY A 37 40.41 11.07 -13.96
C GLY A 37 39.11 11.41 -14.70
N PHE A 38 38.54 12.61 -14.51
CA PHE A 38 37.31 13.05 -15.19
C PHE A 38 37.64 14.02 -16.32
N ASN A 39 37.22 13.72 -17.55
CA ASN A 39 37.71 14.44 -18.74
C ASN A 39 36.87 15.68 -19.09
N GLN A 40 35.60 15.76 -18.68
CA GLN A 40 34.75 16.92 -18.95
C GLN A 40 34.07 17.42 -17.67
N VAL A 41 34.60 18.53 -17.12
CA VAL A 41 34.03 19.22 -15.97
C VAL A 41 33.53 20.60 -16.41
N SER A 42 32.24 20.86 -16.22
CA SER A 42 31.68 22.19 -16.45
C SER A 42 30.76 22.62 -15.32
N PHE A 43 30.85 23.91 -14.96
CA PHE A 43 30.00 24.52 -13.94
C PHE A 43 28.92 25.31 -14.68
N LYS A 44 27.64 25.08 -14.35
CA LYS A 44 26.50 25.81 -14.89
C LYS A 44 25.74 26.48 -13.75
N SER A 45 25.27 27.70 -13.97
CA SER A 45 24.31 28.35 -13.07
C SER A 45 22.95 27.65 -13.17
N ILE A 46 22.03 27.97 -12.26
CA ILE A 46 20.67 27.43 -12.24
C ILE A 46 19.91 27.67 -13.55
N ASP A 47 20.24 28.76 -14.26
CA ASP A 47 19.67 29.12 -15.56
C ASP A 47 20.29 28.34 -16.74
N GLY A 48 21.18 27.38 -16.47
CA GLY A 48 21.84 26.54 -17.48
C GLY A 48 23.03 27.22 -18.18
N VAL A 49 23.37 28.46 -17.79
CA VAL A 49 24.50 29.21 -18.35
C VAL A 49 25.82 28.70 -17.78
N LYS A 50 26.81 28.44 -18.64
CA LYS A 50 28.15 28.02 -18.22
C LYS A 50 28.83 29.14 -17.44
N ILE A 51 29.26 28.83 -16.22
CA ILE A 51 29.98 29.73 -15.35
C ILE A 51 31.41 29.89 -15.85
N SER A 52 31.90 31.13 -15.91
CA SER A 52 33.26 31.40 -16.37
C SER A 52 34.30 30.77 -15.47
N THR A 53 35.35 30.18 -16.07
CA THR A 53 36.48 29.57 -15.36
C THR A 53 37.32 30.57 -14.56
N THR A 54 37.11 31.88 -14.75
CA THR A 54 37.78 32.97 -14.01
C THR A 54 37.03 33.42 -12.77
N THR A 55 35.83 32.89 -12.52
CA THR A 55 34.98 33.31 -11.40
C THR A 55 35.52 32.73 -10.09
N LYS A 56 35.46 33.50 -9.01
CA LYS A 56 35.94 33.06 -7.69
C LYS A 56 34.96 32.05 -7.09
N VAL A 57 35.49 31.06 -6.38
CA VAL A 57 34.67 30.05 -5.69
C VAL A 57 33.74 30.68 -4.65
N SER A 58 34.15 31.80 -4.03
CA SER A 58 33.30 32.59 -3.12
C SER A 58 32.04 33.18 -3.75
N GLU A 59 32.06 33.53 -5.03
CA GLU A 59 30.93 34.20 -5.69
C GLU A 59 29.79 33.22 -6.03
N ILE A 60 30.11 31.94 -6.19
CA ILE A 60 29.15 30.89 -6.56
C ILE A 60 28.61 30.15 -5.35
N LEU A 61 29.24 30.29 -4.20
CA LEU A 61 28.75 29.76 -2.92
C LEU A 61 27.50 30.45 -2.40
N HIS A 62 26.98 31.48 -3.08
CA HIS A 62 25.75 32.15 -2.70
C HIS A 62 24.53 31.69 -3.50
N GLU A 63 24.75 31.02 -4.65
CA GLU A 63 23.67 30.59 -5.54
C GLU A 63 23.74 29.07 -5.79
N PRO A 64 22.62 28.38 -6.00
CA PRO A 64 22.62 26.99 -6.42
C PRO A 64 23.19 26.86 -7.85
N TYR A 65 24.14 25.93 -8.04
CA TYR A 65 24.79 25.69 -9.33
C TYR A 65 24.85 24.19 -9.66
N PHE A 66 25.03 23.86 -10.93
CA PHE A 66 25.22 22.49 -11.40
C PHE A 66 26.69 22.25 -11.74
N ILE A 67 27.24 21.12 -11.33
CA ILE A 67 28.50 20.59 -11.87
C ILE A 67 28.15 19.45 -12.81
N GLU A 68 28.47 19.59 -14.09
CA GLU A 68 28.45 18.48 -15.04
C GLU A 68 29.81 17.81 -15.09
N VAL A 69 29.85 16.52 -14.76
CA VAL A 69 31.05 15.67 -14.84
C VAL A 69 30.70 14.45 -15.69
N ASP A 70 31.40 14.27 -16.83
CA ASP A 70 31.26 13.11 -17.73
C ASP A 70 29.79 12.72 -18.00
N GLY A 71 28.98 13.71 -18.38
CA GLY A 71 27.57 13.54 -18.75
C GLY A 71 26.57 13.49 -17.58
N HIS A 72 27.04 13.58 -16.34
CA HIS A 72 26.18 13.59 -15.15
C HIS A 72 26.14 14.99 -14.53
N SER A 73 24.94 15.56 -14.43
CA SER A 73 24.70 16.87 -13.81
C SER A 73 24.41 16.72 -12.31
N PHE A 74 25.27 17.29 -11.47
CA PHE A 74 25.13 17.31 -10.02
C PHE A 74 24.71 18.70 -9.56
N LYS A 75 23.50 18.83 -9.01
CA LYS A 75 23.05 20.09 -8.40
C LYS A 75 23.75 20.27 -7.05
N ILE A 76 24.58 21.29 -6.94
CA ILE A 76 25.18 21.70 -5.68
C ILE A 76 24.42 22.91 -5.17
N SER A 77 23.82 22.74 -4.00
CA SER A 77 23.21 23.83 -3.26
C SER A 77 24.24 24.35 -2.27
N PRO A 78 24.39 25.68 -2.12
CA PRO A 78 25.34 26.23 -1.16
C PRO A 78 25.03 25.77 0.26
N GLU A 79 26.06 25.58 1.08
CA GLU A 79 25.89 25.24 2.50
C GLU A 79 25.12 26.39 3.17
N LEU A 80 23.85 26.14 3.50
CA LEU A 80 23.01 27.07 4.23
C LEU A 80 23.66 27.34 5.60
N HIS A 81 24.15 28.55 5.82
CA HIS A 81 24.43 29.03 7.17
C HIS A 81 23.09 29.25 7.87
N ALA A 82 22.83 28.40 8.87
CA ALA A 82 21.58 28.28 9.60
C ALA A 82 21.33 29.43 10.60
N ASP A 83 21.56 30.68 10.20
CA ASP A 83 21.45 31.83 11.10
C ASP A 83 20.06 32.51 11.09
N SER A 84 19.14 32.13 10.19
CA SER A 84 17.79 32.72 10.16
C SER A 84 16.68 31.69 9.99
N ALA A 85 15.58 31.91 10.71
CA ALA A 85 14.38 31.06 10.68
C ALA A 85 13.68 31.04 9.30
N GLU A 86 13.92 32.05 8.47
CA GLU A 86 13.38 32.14 7.10
C GLU A 86 14.02 31.08 6.16
N ASN A 87 15.31 30.79 6.32
CA ASN A 87 16.05 29.83 5.48
C ASN A 87 15.64 28.36 5.73
N TYR A 88 15.16 28.03 6.92
CA TYR A 88 14.69 26.67 7.23
C TYR A 88 13.41 26.32 6.46
N ASN A 89 12.48 27.28 6.33
CA ASN A 89 11.21 27.03 5.66
C ASN A 89 11.39 26.77 4.17
N GLU A 90 12.32 27.47 3.52
CA GLU A 90 12.62 27.29 2.09
C GLU A 90 13.30 25.95 1.80
N PHE A 91 14.21 25.50 2.68
CA PHE A 91 14.83 24.17 2.59
C PHE A 91 13.78 23.05 2.59
N PHE A 92 12.84 23.09 3.53
CA PHE A 92 11.77 22.09 3.60
C PHE A 92 10.72 22.26 2.50
N HIS A 93 10.56 23.47 1.96
CA HIS A 93 9.68 23.73 0.83
C HIS A 93 10.15 23.06 -0.47
N ASN A 94 11.46 23.02 -0.68
CA ASN A 94 12.08 22.42 -1.87
C ASN A 94 12.19 20.89 -1.81
N LEU A 95 11.88 20.28 -0.66
CA LEU A 95 11.71 18.84 -0.55
C LEU A 95 10.29 18.47 -1.01
N ASN A 96 10.20 17.55 -1.97
CA ASN A 96 8.94 17.03 -2.52
C ASN A 96 8.23 16.08 -1.53
N LEU A 97 7.94 16.60 -0.33
CA LEU A 97 7.37 15.89 0.82
C LEU A 97 5.93 16.34 1.06
N SER A 98 5.12 15.45 1.66
CA SER A 98 3.77 15.78 2.14
C SER A 98 3.81 16.92 3.17
N LEU A 99 2.72 17.68 3.29
CA LEU A 99 2.57 18.75 4.29
C LEU A 99 2.75 18.22 5.72
N GLU A 100 2.25 17.03 6.03
CA GLU A 100 2.40 16.41 7.36
C GLU A 100 3.87 16.07 7.65
N ASP A 101 4.55 15.44 6.70
CA ASP A 101 5.96 15.09 6.83
C ASP A 101 6.86 16.33 6.95
N ARG A 102 6.49 17.40 6.23
CA ARG A 102 7.19 18.70 6.27
C ARG A 102 7.13 19.32 7.66
N HIS A 103 5.93 19.37 8.26
CA HIS A 103 5.75 19.92 9.61
C HIS A 103 6.47 19.09 10.68
N LEU A 104 6.44 17.76 10.56
CA LEU A 104 7.15 16.88 11.48
C LEU A 104 8.67 17.11 11.44
N LEU A 105 9.24 17.20 10.23
CA LEU A 105 10.67 17.46 10.05
C LEU A 105 11.09 18.86 10.52
N GLN A 106 10.26 19.87 10.29
CA GLN A 106 10.51 21.22 10.79
C GLN A 106 10.58 21.25 12.32
N ASN A 107 9.59 20.67 12.99
CA ASN A 107 9.55 20.60 14.46
C ASN A 107 10.72 19.79 15.03
N TYR A 108 11.10 18.73 14.33
CA TYR A 108 12.25 17.91 14.67
C TYR A 108 13.56 18.71 14.61
N VAL A 109 13.83 19.36 13.48
CA VAL A 109 15.07 20.14 13.30
C VAL A 109 15.11 21.33 14.25
N HIS A 110 13.98 21.97 14.53
CA HIS A 110 13.88 23.01 15.56
C HIS A 110 14.24 22.48 16.97
N SER A 111 13.75 21.29 17.31
CA SER A 111 14.05 20.65 18.61
C SER A 111 15.52 20.25 18.75
N VAL A 112 16.12 19.74 17.67
CA VAL A 112 17.55 19.38 17.67
C VAL A 112 18.45 20.62 17.71
N SER A 113 18.11 21.66 16.94
CA SER A 113 18.90 22.89 16.90
C SER A 113 18.85 23.66 18.22
N SER A 114 17.68 23.77 18.85
CA SER A 114 17.53 24.35 20.18
C SER A 114 18.29 23.56 21.26
N TYR A 115 18.29 22.23 21.19
CA TYR A 115 19.03 21.39 22.13
C TYR A 115 20.55 21.51 21.98
N LEU A 116 21.04 21.65 20.74
CA LEU A 116 22.47 21.80 20.46
C LEU A 116 22.98 23.23 20.68
N ASN A 117 22.08 24.20 20.90
CA ASN A 117 22.40 25.62 21.11
C ASN A 117 23.46 26.13 20.10
N LEU A 118 23.22 25.81 18.82
CA LEU A 118 24.14 25.95 17.67
C LEU A 118 24.67 27.37 17.44
N ALA A 119 24.13 28.37 18.12
CA ALA A 119 24.56 29.76 18.03
C ALA A 119 25.91 30.05 18.71
N SER A 120 26.51 29.11 19.46
CA SER A 120 27.62 29.48 20.38
C SER A 120 28.89 28.63 20.41
N LYS A 121 29.02 27.50 19.68
CA LYS A 121 30.31 26.78 19.63
C LYS A 121 30.42 25.75 18.50
N GLU A 122 31.63 25.56 17.97
CA GLU A 122 32.01 24.44 17.10
C GLU A 122 31.56 23.12 17.76
N THR A 123 30.54 22.49 17.19
CA THR A 123 29.93 21.28 17.74
C THR A 123 30.72 20.06 17.34
N ASP A 124 31.19 19.31 18.33
CA ASP A 124 31.83 18.01 18.15
C ASP A 124 30.84 16.99 17.56
N LYS A 125 31.32 16.15 16.63
CA LYS A 125 30.54 15.14 15.89
C LYS A 125 29.84 14.17 16.86
N SER A 126 30.42 13.93 18.03
CA SER A 126 29.85 13.12 19.11
C SER A 126 28.61 13.78 19.75
N SER A 127 28.64 15.10 19.96
CA SER A 127 27.53 15.85 20.55
C SER A 127 26.34 15.93 19.60
N VAL A 128 26.61 16.08 18.30
CA VAL A 128 25.58 16.03 17.25
C VAL A 128 25.00 14.62 17.16
N ALA A 129 25.83 13.57 17.21
CA ALA A 129 25.35 12.18 17.23
C ALA A 129 24.50 11.86 18.46
N ALA A 130 24.86 12.40 19.64
CA ALA A 130 24.08 12.22 20.87
C ALA A 130 22.72 12.94 20.80
N ALA A 131 22.68 14.17 20.28
CA ALA A 131 21.43 14.89 20.06
C ALA A 131 20.57 14.18 18.99
N LEU A 132 21.17 13.78 17.88
CA LEU A 132 20.47 13.01 16.85
C LEU A 132 19.95 11.69 17.40
N ASN A 133 20.70 10.91 18.18
CA ASN A 133 20.18 9.67 18.76
C ASN A 133 19.09 9.90 19.82
N LYS A 134 19.09 11.06 20.49
CA LYS A 134 18.05 11.41 21.47
C LYS A 134 16.72 11.76 20.79
N PHE A 135 16.79 12.44 19.64
CA PHE A 135 15.60 12.89 18.94
C PHE A 135 15.19 11.98 17.79
N LEU A 136 16.14 11.39 17.06
CA LEU A 136 15.86 10.30 16.11
C LEU A 136 15.23 9.18 16.91
N PRO A 137 14.07 8.68 16.48
CA PRO A 137 13.57 7.43 17.00
C PRO A 137 14.48 6.31 16.49
N VAL A 138 15.59 6.04 17.18
CA VAL A 138 16.29 4.76 17.07
C VAL A 138 15.32 3.73 17.64
N GLY A 139 14.42 3.23 16.80
CA GLY A 139 13.37 2.29 17.20
C GLY A 139 12.12 2.92 17.83
N ARG A 140 11.47 3.88 17.15
CA ARG A 140 10.01 4.03 17.27
C ARG A 140 9.34 3.60 15.95
N ALA A 141 9.35 2.33 15.55
CA ALA A 141 8.28 1.43 15.97
C ALA A 141 7.79 1.81 17.36
N LYS A 142 6.76 2.66 17.42
CA LYS A 142 5.98 2.96 18.63
C LYS A 142 6.09 1.74 19.55
N THR A 143 6.88 1.84 20.62
CA THR A 143 6.90 0.81 21.66
C THR A 143 5.57 0.95 22.38
N GLU A 144 4.49 0.61 21.66
CA GLU A 144 3.30 0.05 22.27
C GLU A 144 3.86 -1.01 23.22
N ASN A 145 3.49 -0.88 24.49
CA ASN A 145 3.92 -1.79 25.54
C ASN A 145 3.80 -3.22 24.96
N PRO A 146 4.78 -4.14 25.09
CA PRO A 146 4.63 -5.49 24.52
C PRO A 146 3.31 -6.17 24.92
N LEU A 147 2.78 -5.78 26.09
CA LEU A 147 1.44 -6.09 26.57
C LEU A 147 0.29 -5.46 25.76
N GLU A 148 0.44 -4.22 25.32
CA GLU A 148 -0.49 -3.46 24.46
C GLU A 148 -0.50 -3.99 23.02
N ILE A 149 0.66 -4.36 22.47
CA ILE A 149 0.73 -5.06 21.17
C ILE A 149 0.03 -6.42 21.26
N GLN A 150 0.34 -7.21 22.30
CA GLN A 150 -0.37 -8.49 22.53
C GLN A 150 -1.87 -8.29 22.74
N LYS A 151 -2.27 -7.22 23.43
CA LYS A 151 -3.67 -6.90 23.66
C LYS A 151 -4.37 -6.55 22.35
N ASN A 152 -3.79 -5.67 21.52
CA ASN A 152 -4.31 -5.29 20.21
C ASN A 152 -4.38 -6.51 19.28
N LEU A 153 -3.35 -7.36 19.26
CA LEU A 153 -3.30 -8.57 18.43
C LEU A 153 -4.38 -9.58 18.86
N ASN A 154 -4.55 -9.79 20.17
CA ASN A 154 -5.64 -10.61 20.71
C ASN A 154 -7.02 -10.00 20.39
N GLU A 155 -7.16 -8.68 20.42
CA GLU A 155 -8.41 -7.99 20.11
C GLU A 155 -8.79 -8.16 18.62
N TYR A 156 -7.83 -7.98 17.70
CA TYR A 156 -8.03 -8.24 16.28
C TYR A 156 -8.27 -9.73 15.98
N HIS A 157 -7.58 -10.64 16.67
CA HIS A 157 -7.81 -12.07 16.54
C HIS A 157 -9.21 -12.46 17.03
N ASN A 158 -9.66 -11.87 18.13
CA ASN A 158 -11.01 -12.07 18.65
C ASN A 158 -12.08 -11.48 17.73
N GLU A 159 -11.84 -10.31 17.11
CA GLU A 159 -12.72 -9.74 16.10
C GLU A 159 -12.83 -10.65 14.87
N LEU A 160 -11.70 -11.19 14.40
CA LEU A 160 -11.67 -12.15 13.31
C LEU A 160 -12.46 -13.42 13.63
N ILE A 161 -12.27 -14.02 14.82
CA ILE A 161 -13.01 -15.21 15.24
C ILE A 161 -14.51 -14.93 15.25
N LYS A 162 -14.94 -13.78 15.80
CA LYS A 162 -16.36 -13.40 15.81
C LYS A 162 -16.95 -13.27 14.40
N LEU A 163 -16.20 -12.66 13.47
CA LEU A 163 -16.63 -12.51 12.08
C LEU A 163 -16.67 -13.86 11.34
N LEU A 164 -15.71 -14.75 11.60
CA LEU A 164 -15.70 -16.11 11.05
C LEU A 164 -16.86 -16.96 11.58
N GLU A 165 -17.13 -16.91 12.88
CA GLU A 165 -18.30 -17.56 13.46
C GLU A 165 -19.61 -17.05 12.85
N LEU A 166 -19.70 -15.75 12.58
CA LEU A 166 -20.86 -15.17 11.93
C LEU A 166 -21.00 -15.66 10.48
N ASP A 167 -19.91 -15.69 9.70
CA ASP A 167 -19.93 -16.24 8.34
C ASP A 167 -20.31 -17.72 8.33
N GLU A 168 -19.79 -18.52 9.26
CA GLU A 168 -20.13 -19.94 9.39
C GLU A 168 -21.62 -20.14 9.75
N ARG A 169 -22.15 -19.33 10.68
CA ARG A 169 -23.59 -19.36 11.01
C ARG A 169 -24.45 -19.01 9.79
N ILE A 170 -24.03 -18.03 9.00
CA ILE A 170 -24.71 -17.64 7.77
C ILE A 170 -24.64 -18.78 6.74
N ASP A 171 -23.47 -19.40 6.57
CA ASP A 171 -23.27 -20.51 5.63
C ASP A 171 -24.14 -21.71 6.00
N LYS A 172 -24.18 -22.10 7.28
CA LYS A 172 -25.06 -23.16 7.79
C LYS A 172 -26.54 -22.83 7.60
N LYS A 173 -26.96 -21.57 7.75
CA LYS A 173 -28.34 -21.14 7.48
C LYS A 173 -28.65 -21.21 5.98
N ALA A 174 -27.73 -20.77 5.12
CA ALA A 174 -27.89 -20.84 3.67
C ALA A 174 -27.97 -22.29 3.19
N ALA A 175 -27.07 -23.17 3.65
CA ALA A 175 -27.05 -24.58 3.29
C ALA A 175 -28.33 -25.32 3.71
N ARG A 176 -28.83 -25.10 4.95
CA ARG A 176 -30.10 -25.68 5.41
C ARG A 176 -31.29 -25.23 4.55
N PHE A 177 -31.33 -23.96 4.19
CA PHE A 177 -32.36 -23.44 3.30
C PHE A 177 -32.27 -24.08 1.91
N THR A 178 -31.08 -24.14 1.31
CA THR A 178 -30.88 -24.76 0.00
C THR A 178 -31.28 -26.24 0.02
N ASN A 179 -30.84 -27.02 1.02
CA ASN A 179 -31.28 -28.41 1.19
C ASN A 179 -32.80 -28.53 1.28
N GLY A 180 -33.46 -27.62 2.01
CA GLY A 180 -34.92 -27.57 2.07
C GLY A 180 -35.58 -27.34 0.69
N VAL A 181 -35.00 -26.48 -0.15
CA VAL A 181 -35.48 -26.25 -1.53
C VAL A 181 -35.34 -27.50 -2.38
N PHE A 182 -34.22 -28.22 -2.28
CA PHE A 182 -34.03 -29.48 -3.02
C PHE A 182 -35.01 -30.57 -2.55
N TRP A 183 -35.23 -30.71 -1.25
CA TRP A 183 -36.24 -31.61 -0.69
C TRP A 183 -37.66 -31.23 -1.11
N MET A 184 -37.97 -29.93 -1.19
CA MET A 184 -39.25 -29.46 -1.73
C MET A 184 -39.40 -29.82 -3.21
N GLY A 185 -38.37 -29.62 -4.03
CA GLY A 185 -38.37 -30.03 -5.44
C GLY A 185 -38.60 -31.54 -5.61
N PHE A 186 -37.92 -32.35 -4.80
CA PHE A 186 -38.15 -33.80 -4.76
C PHE A 186 -39.58 -34.16 -4.33
N GLY A 187 -40.14 -33.45 -3.35
CA GLY A 187 -41.52 -33.62 -2.90
C GLY A 187 -42.53 -33.30 -4.01
N ILE A 188 -42.32 -32.22 -4.77
CA ILE A 188 -43.17 -31.85 -5.92
C ILE A 188 -43.10 -32.93 -7.00
N LEU A 189 -41.91 -33.41 -7.35
CA LEU A 189 -41.76 -34.48 -8.34
C LEU A 189 -42.41 -35.79 -7.88
N SER A 190 -42.31 -36.12 -6.59
CA SER A 190 -42.97 -37.28 -6.00
C SER A 190 -44.48 -37.16 -6.03
N MET A 191 -45.02 -35.97 -5.71
CA MET A 191 -46.44 -35.67 -5.79
C MET A 191 -46.94 -35.73 -7.25
N GLN A 192 -46.15 -35.23 -8.20
CA GLN A 192 -46.45 -35.32 -9.63
C GLN A 192 -46.53 -36.78 -10.08
N PHE A 193 -45.57 -37.62 -9.67
CA PHE A 193 -45.58 -39.04 -9.97
C PHE A 193 -46.79 -39.75 -9.37
N ALA A 194 -47.11 -39.47 -8.10
CA ALA A 194 -48.28 -40.03 -7.43
C ALA A 194 -49.59 -39.59 -8.09
N TYR A 195 -49.71 -38.32 -8.48
CA TYR A 195 -50.88 -37.78 -9.19
C TYR A 195 -51.12 -38.52 -10.51
N ILE A 196 -50.08 -38.68 -11.33
CA ILE A 196 -50.20 -39.38 -12.63
C ILE A 196 -50.48 -40.87 -12.40
N GLY A 197 -49.77 -41.52 -11.48
CA GLY A 197 -49.93 -42.94 -11.19
C GLY A 197 -51.32 -43.29 -10.62
N ALA A 198 -51.74 -42.59 -9.55
CA ALA A 198 -53.06 -42.80 -8.97
C ALA A 198 -54.18 -42.39 -9.94
N GLY A 199 -53.98 -41.31 -10.69
CA GLY A 199 -54.89 -40.89 -11.76
C GLY A 199 -55.05 -41.98 -12.83
N THR A 200 -53.98 -42.64 -13.26
CA THR A 200 -54.00 -43.61 -14.37
C THR A 200 -54.53 -44.99 -13.97
N TYR A 201 -54.25 -45.44 -12.74
CA TYR A 201 -54.55 -46.82 -12.32
C TYR A 201 -55.74 -46.95 -11.36
N VAL A 202 -56.12 -45.88 -10.66
CA VAL A 202 -57.15 -45.95 -9.60
C VAL A 202 -58.40 -45.17 -9.97
N PHE A 203 -58.25 -43.90 -10.41
CA PHE A 203 -59.39 -42.99 -10.55
C PHE A 203 -59.87 -42.79 -11.99
N TYR A 204 -58.93 -42.68 -12.93
CA TYR A 204 -59.20 -42.41 -14.33
C TYR A 204 -58.54 -43.46 -15.22
N SER A 205 -58.93 -43.50 -16.49
CA SER A 205 -58.25 -44.31 -17.49
C SER A 205 -57.09 -43.53 -18.11
N TRP A 206 -56.15 -44.26 -18.71
CA TRP A 206 -54.97 -43.70 -19.36
C TRP A 206 -55.30 -42.61 -20.40
N ASP A 207 -56.37 -42.79 -21.18
CA ASP A 207 -56.83 -41.84 -22.21
C ASP A 207 -57.11 -40.41 -21.67
N ILE A 208 -57.58 -40.31 -20.41
CA ILE A 208 -57.86 -39.01 -19.77
C ILE A 208 -56.58 -38.37 -19.20
N MET A 209 -55.64 -39.21 -18.75
CA MET A 209 -54.41 -38.77 -18.08
C MET A 209 -53.27 -38.47 -19.07
N GLU A 210 -53.28 -39.09 -20.25
CA GLU A 210 -52.30 -38.94 -21.32
C GLU A 210 -52.01 -37.46 -21.65
N PRO A 211 -53.00 -36.62 -22.01
CA PRO A 211 -52.71 -35.21 -22.35
C PRO A 211 -52.15 -34.42 -21.17
N GLN A 212 -52.54 -34.75 -19.94
CA GLN A 212 -52.09 -34.06 -18.73
C GLN A 212 -50.61 -34.37 -18.44
N ALA A 213 -50.20 -35.63 -18.59
CA ALA A 213 -48.82 -36.04 -18.40
C ALA A 213 -47.89 -35.36 -19.42
N TYR A 214 -48.34 -35.24 -20.67
CA TYR A 214 -47.61 -34.50 -21.71
C TYR A 214 -47.47 -33.02 -21.36
N LEU A 215 -48.54 -32.35 -20.94
CA LEU A 215 -48.52 -30.93 -20.58
C LEU A 215 -47.58 -30.65 -19.40
N ILE A 216 -47.61 -31.47 -18.34
CA ILE A 216 -46.74 -31.29 -17.17
C ILE A 216 -45.28 -31.52 -17.56
N THR A 217 -44.99 -32.53 -18.37
CA THR A 217 -43.63 -32.81 -18.84
C THR A 217 -43.09 -31.65 -19.69
N LEU A 218 -43.92 -31.13 -20.58
CA LEU A 218 -43.58 -29.96 -21.39
C LEU A 218 -43.35 -28.71 -20.52
N ALA A 219 -44.17 -28.48 -19.49
CA ALA A 219 -43.99 -27.38 -18.56
C ALA A 219 -42.66 -27.48 -17.77
N ASN A 220 -42.29 -28.69 -17.32
CA ASN A 220 -40.99 -28.92 -16.68
C ASN A 220 -39.82 -28.64 -17.64
N PHE A 221 -39.94 -29.07 -18.91
CA PHE A 221 -38.93 -28.79 -19.93
C PHE A 221 -38.79 -27.29 -20.20
N ILE A 222 -39.90 -26.57 -20.40
CA ILE A 222 -39.91 -25.11 -20.58
C ILE A 222 -39.27 -24.42 -19.37
N THR A 223 -39.58 -24.87 -18.15
CA THR A 223 -38.99 -24.31 -16.93
C THR A 223 -37.48 -24.53 -16.89
N GLY A 224 -37.00 -25.74 -17.21
CA GLY A 224 -35.57 -26.04 -17.29
C GLY A 224 -34.83 -25.18 -18.32
N VAL A 225 -35.38 -25.07 -19.53
CA VAL A 225 -34.82 -24.20 -20.59
C VAL A 225 -34.85 -22.74 -20.18
N SER A 226 -35.91 -22.28 -19.52
CA SER A 226 -36.04 -20.89 -19.05
C SER A 226 -34.98 -20.55 -18.00
N ILE A 227 -34.71 -21.46 -17.05
CA ILE A 227 -33.66 -21.29 -16.04
C ILE A 227 -32.29 -21.22 -16.72
N TYR A 228 -32.03 -22.11 -17.68
CA TYR A 228 -30.79 -22.09 -18.46
C TYR A 228 -30.62 -20.79 -19.24
N ALA A 229 -31.67 -20.30 -19.90
CA ALA A 229 -31.65 -19.04 -20.66
C ALA A 229 -31.33 -17.82 -19.78
N VAL A 230 -31.86 -17.78 -18.56
CA VAL A 230 -31.60 -16.71 -17.59
C VAL A 230 -30.18 -16.79 -17.02
N LYS A 231 -29.68 -18.00 -16.73
CA LYS A 231 -28.40 -18.19 -16.04
C LYS A 231 -27.19 -18.29 -16.97
N ARG A 232 -27.37 -18.73 -18.22
CA ARG A 232 -26.31 -18.97 -19.22
C ARG A 232 -25.10 -19.75 -18.66
N GLN A 233 -25.33 -20.58 -17.65
CA GLN A 233 -24.34 -21.43 -17.02
C GLN A 233 -24.68 -22.89 -17.32
N GLU A 234 -23.66 -23.74 -17.38
CA GLU A 234 -23.85 -25.18 -17.51
C GLU A 234 -24.80 -25.69 -16.43
N PHE A 235 -25.83 -26.43 -16.84
CA PHE A 235 -26.86 -26.94 -15.94
C PHE A 235 -26.33 -28.17 -15.19
N SER A 236 -25.44 -27.96 -14.23
CA SER A 236 -25.01 -29.00 -13.28
C SER A 236 -25.80 -28.87 -11.97
N MET A 237 -26.17 -30.00 -11.36
CA MET A 237 -26.85 -30.00 -10.05
C MET A 237 -26.01 -29.32 -8.97
N GLU A 238 -24.69 -29.49 -9.02
CA GLU A 238 -23.75 -28.84 -8.12
C GLU A 238 -23.74 -27.32 -8.34
N SER A 239 -23.72 -26.88 -9.60
CA SER A 239 -23.78 -25.45 -9.92
C SER A 239 -25.08 -24.77 -9.45
N MET A 240 -26.22 -25.46 -9.57
CA MET A 240 -27.50 -24.92 -9.10
C MET A 240 -27.55 -24.83 -7.58
N TYR A 241 -27.02 -25.84 -6.88
CA TYR A 241 -26.91 -25.82 -5.44
C TYR A 241 -26.09 -24.61 -4.97
N ASP A 242 -24.92 -24.40 -5.57
CA ASP A 242 -24.05 -23.28 -5.23
C ASP A 242 -24.66 -21.93 -5.57
N VAL A 243 -25.34 -21.79 -6.71
CA VAL A 243 -26.02 -20.55 -7.08
C VAL A 243 -27.12 -20.19 -6.07
N ILE A 244 -27.93 -21.15 -5.64
CA ILE A 244 -29.00 -20.92 -4.65
C ILE A 244 -28.40 -20.62 -3.28
N LYS A 245 -27.40 -21.41 -2.85
CA LYS A 245 -26.68 -21.21 -1.59
C LYS A 245 -26.02 -19.83 -1.54
N ASN A 246 -25.29 -19.45 -2.58
CA ASN A 246 -24.58 -18.17 -2.66
C ASN A 246 -25.55 -16.99 -2.69
N LYS A 247 -26.66 -17.08 -3.44
CA LYS A 247 -27.69 -16.04 -3.43
C LYS A 247 -28.28 -15.85 -2.03
N ARG A 248 -28.56 -16.94 -1.31
CA ARG A 248 -29.06 -16.88 0.07
C ARG A 248 -27.99 -16.36 1.03
N LYS A 249 -26.74 -16.81 0.91
CA LYS A 249 -25.60 -16.33 1.69
C LYS A 249 -25.40 -14.82 1.51
N ASN A 250 -25.47 -14.32 0.27
CA ASN A 250 -25.36 -12.89 -0.04
C ASN A 250 -26.47 -12.06 0.60
N TYR A 251 -27.71 -12.54 0.51
CA TYR A 251 -28.85 -11.88 1.14
C TYR A 251 -28.72 -11.83 2.67
N LEU A 252 -28.34 -12.95 3.29
CA LEU A 252 -28.13 -13.02 4.73
C LEU A 252 -26.95 -12.15 5.17
N ALA A 253 -25.83 -12.18 4.46
CA ALA A 253 -24.67 -11.35 4.76
C ALA A 253 -25.02 -9.85 4.77
N LYS A 254 -25.82 -9.38 3.80
CA LYS A 254 -26.35 -8.01 3.80
C LYS A 254 -27.26 -7.72 5.00
N SER A 255 -28.11 -8.68 5.36
CA SER A 255 -29.07 -8.53 6.48
C SER A 255 -28.39 -8.50 7.85
N TYR A 256 -27.29 -9.24 8.02
CA TYR A 256 -26.49 -9.26 9.26
C TYR A 256 -25.41 -8.17 9.27
N GLY A 257 -25.31 -7.33 8.24
CA GLY A 257 -24.27 -6.29 8.15
C GLY A 257 -22.84 -6.84 8.09
N LEU A 258 -22.66 -8.05 7.54
CA LEU A 258 -21.34 -8.64 7.38
C LEU A 258 -20.59 -7.88 6.29
N ASP A 259 -19.62 -7.07 6.71
CA ASP A 259 -18.73 -6.35 5.82
C ASP A 259 -17.71 -7.31 5.19
N ARG A 260 -18.01 -7.78 3.98
CA ARG A 260 -17.25 -8.82 3.30
C ARG A 260 -15.85 -8.37 2.93
N GLU A 261 -15.72 -7.10 2.56
CA GLU A 261 -14.44 -6.48 2.20
C GLU A 261 -13.51 -6.47 3.41
N ARG A 262 -14.05 -6.12 4.59
CA ARG A 262 -13.31 -6.19 5.85
C ARG A 262 -12.95 -7.62 6.25
N LEU A 263 -13.83 -8.60 6.03
CA LEU A 263 -13.54 -10.02 6.29
C LEU A 263 -12.40 -10.55 5.40
N GLU A 264 -12.43 -10.22 4.11
CA GLU A 264 -11.40 -10.64 3.14
C GLU A 264 -10.06 -9.99 3.46
N PHE A 265 -10.06 -8.68 3.73
CA PHE A 265 -8.87 -7.95 4.18
C PHE A 265 -8.24 -8.58 5.44
N LEU A 266 -9.06 -8.87 6.47
CA LEU A 266 -8.58 -9.46 7.71
C LEU A 266 -8.02 -10.88 7.49
N LYS A 267 -8.65 -11.68 6.61
CA LYS A 267 -8.15 -13.01 6.22
C LYS A 267 -6.81 -12.93 5.50
N GLU A 268 -6.68 -12.03 4.53
CA GLU A 268 -5.44 -11.84 3.77
C GLU A 268 -4.30 -11.38 4.69
N GLU A 269 -4.58 -10.46 5.60
CA GLU A 269 -3.60 -9.94 6.54
C GLU A 269 -3.12 -11.03 7.52
N VAL A 270 -4.03 -11.83 8.06
CA VAL A 270 -3.67 -12.99 8.89
C VAL A 270 -2.87 -14.03 8.11
N ASN A 271 -3.20 -14.27 6.84
CA ASN A 271 -2.48 -15.23 6.02
C ASN A 271 -1.08 -14.71 5.65
N ARG A 272 -0.94 -13.40 5.40
CA ARG A 272 0.34 -12.71 5.18
C ARG A 272 1.24 -12.81 6.41
N LEU A 273 0.69 -12.55 7.60
CA LEU A 273 1.42 -12.64 8.87
C LEU A 273 1.82 -14.09 9.18
N LYS A 274 0.93 -15.07 8.95
CA LYS A 274 1.28 -16.50 9.06
C LYS A 274 2.42 -16.89 8.10
N LYS A 275 2.37 -16.44 6.84
CA LYS A 275 3.45 -16.71 5.87
C LYS A 275 4.79 -16.13 6.30
N LYS A 276 4.81 -14.91 6.87
CA LYS A 276 6.03 -14.32 7.43
C LYS A 276 6.59 -15.14 8.58
N LEU A 277 5.74 -15.59 9.51
CA LEU A 277 6.15 -16.37 10.68
C LEU A 277 6.66 -17.79 10.33
N ILE A 278 6.24 -18.34 9.18
CA ILE A 278 6.72 -19.65 8.68
C ILE A 278 8.01 -19.49 7.84
N SER A 279 8.33 -18.27 7.42
CA SER A 279 9.48 -17.96 6.57
C SER A 279 10.71 -17.44 7.33
N ASP A 280 10.56 -17.10 8.62
CA ASP A 280 11.63 -16.78 9.58
C ASP A 280 11.93 -18.00 10.46
#